data_AF-K2GCG9-F1
#
_entry.id   AF-K2GCG9-F1
#
_cell.length_a   1.000
_cell.length_b   1.000
_cell.length_c   1.000
_cell.angle_alpha   90.00
_cell.angle_beta   90.00
_cell.angle_gamma   90.00
#
_symmetry.space_group_name_H-M   'P 1'
#
loop_
_entity.id
_entity.type
_entity.pdbx_description
1 polymer ?
#
loop_
_entity_poly.entity_id
_entity_poly.type
_entity_poly.pdbx_seq_one_letter_code
_entity_poly.pdbx_strand_id
1 'polypeptide(L)' 'MKILQIVLGVIITILAGYSLITGMTDIGPYLLLLMSGLVILIGINEYQKRKPAAFTLFLSAGFTIFVAVYIL' A
#
# COMPACT_ATOMS: atom_id res chain seq x y z
N MET A 1 15.40 0.76 -1.99
CA MET A 1 13.97 0.37 -1.91
C MET A 1 13.62 -0.50 -0.70
N LYS A 2 14.40 -1.55 -0.36
CA LYS A 2 14.03 -2.49 0.73
C LYS A 2 13.80 -1.84 2.10
N ILE A 3 14.68 -0.93 2.53
CA ILE A 3 14.53 -0.22 3.81
C ILE A 3 13.25 0.63 3.84
N LEU A 4 12.96 1.36 2.75
CA LEU A 4 11.74 2.15 2.63
C LEU A 4 10.47 1.27 2.66
N GLN A 5 10.49 0.11 1.98
CA GLN A 5 9.40 -0.87 2.02
C GLN A 5 9.17 -1.43 3.43
N ILE A 6 10.25 -1.72 4.17
CA ILE A 6 10.18 -2.21 5.54
C ILE A 6 9.59 -1.13 6.45
N VAL A 7 10.08 0.11 6.36
CA VAL A 7 9.57 1.23 7.18
C VAL A 7 8.09 1.49 6.88
N LEU A 8 7.70 1.58 5.61
CA LEU A 8 6.27 1.72 5.26
C LEU A 8 5.45 0.53 5.78
N GLY A 9 5.95 -0.69 5.62
CA GLY A 9 5.26 -1.90 6.07
C GLY A 9 5.00 -1.86 7.57
N VAL A 10 6.00 -1.50 8.37
CA VAL A 10 5.86 -1.35 9.83
C VAL A 10 4.81 -0.29 10.19
N ILE A 11 4.85 0.88 9.54
CA ILE A 11 3.87 1.96 9.78
C ILE A 11 2.45 1.48 9.45
N ILE A 12 2.25 0.82 8.30
CA ILE A 12 0.96 0.26 7.88
C ILE A 12 0.46 -0.76 8.90
N THR A 13 1.32 -1.67 9.37
CA THR A 13 0.95 -2.69 10.35
C THR A 13 0.52 -2.08 11.68
N ILE A 14 1.24 -1.06 12.16
CA ILE A 14 0.89 -0.36 13.42
C ILE A 14 -0.46 0.36 13.27
N LEU A 15 -0.67 1.08 12.17
CA LEU A 15 -1.93 1.80 11.91
C LEU A 15 -3.11 0.86 11.73
N ALA A 16 -2.92 -0.27 11.03
CA ALA A 16 -3.95 -1.29 10.86
C ALA A 16 -4.30 -1.96 12.19
N GLY A 17 -3.29 -2.27 13.01
CA GLY A 17 -3.49 -2.78 14.37
C GLY A 17 -4.23 -1.79 15.27
N TYR A 18 -3.87 -0.51 15.20
CA TYR A 18 -4.56 0.55 15.92
C TYR A 18 -6.03 0.69 15.49
N SER A 19 -6.31 0.70 14.19
CA SER A 19 -7.67 0.71 13.64
C SER A 19 -8.50 -0.47 14.13
N LEU A 20 -7.90 -1.67 14.14
CA LEU A 20 -8.57 -2.90 14.57
C LEU A 20 -8.90 -2.88 16.08
N ILE A 21 -7.98 -2.38 16.91
CA ILE A 21 -8.18 -2.33 18.37
C ILE A 21 -9.20 -1.24 18.75
N THR A 22 -9.13 -0.08 18.11
CA THR A 22 -9.99 1.08 18.43
C THR A 22 -11.34 1.03 17.73
N GLY A 23 -11.51 0.17 16.72
CA GLY A 23 -12.71 0.11 15.90
C GLY A 23 -12.88 1.34 15.00
N MET A 24 -11.90 2.24 14.94
CA MET A 24 -11.95 3.44 14.09
C MET A 24 -11.67 3.06 12.64
N THR A 25 -12.72 2.94 11.84
CA THR A 25 -12.64 2.63 10.40
C THR A 25 -12.37 3.85 9.52
N ASP A 26 -12.48 5.06 10.05
CA ASP A 26 -12.29 6.31 9.32
C ASP A 26 -10.87 6.49 8.78
N ILE A 27 -9.90 5.76 9.35
CA ILE A 27 -8.51 5.70 8.88
C ILE A 27 -8.30 4.71 7.71
N GLY A 28 -9.33 3.97 7.30
CA GLY A 28 -9.33 3.03 6.18
C GLY A 28 -8.81 3.61 4.85
N PRO A 29 -9.33 4.73 4.33
CA PRO A 29 -8.83 5.32 3.09
C PRO A 29 -7.35 5.73 3.17
N TYR A 30 -6.91 6.26 4.31
CA TYR A 30 -5.50 6.60 4.54
C TYR A 30 -4.59 5.36 4.57
N LEU A 31 -5.05 4.27 5.18
CA LEU A 31 -4.39 2.96 5.14
C LEU A 31 -4.26 2.42 3.72
N LEU A 32 -5.31 2.53 2.91
CA LEU A 32 -5.31 2.11 1.51
C LEU A 32 -4.31 2.94 0.67
N LEU A 33 -4.23 4.26 0.89
CA LEU A 33 -3.23 5.11 0.24
C LEU A 33 -1.80 4.68 0.60
N LEU A 34 -1.52 4.45 1.88
CA LEU A 34 -0.22 3.96 2.35
C LEU A 34 0.13 2.58 1.76
N MET A 35 -0.83 1.66 1.74
CA MET A 35 -0.67 0.34 1.10
C MET A 35 -0.36 0.47 -0.40
N SER A 36 -1.07 1.35 -1.11
CA SER A 36 -0.83 1.57 -2.53
C SER A 36 0.60 2.07 -2.80
N GLY A 37 1.11 2.97 -1.96
CA GLY A 37 2.50 3.44 -2.01
C GLY A 37 3.50 2.29 -1.82
N LEU A 38 3.24 1.40 -0.86
CA LEU A 38 4.08 0.21 -0.65
C LEU A 38 4.04 -0.74 -1.86
N VAL A 39 2.87 -0.97 -2.45
CA VAL A 39 2.71 -1.83 -3.64
C VAL A 39 3.43 -1.22 -4.86
N ILE A 40 3.39 0.11 -5.05
CA ILE A 40 4.17 0.81 -6.09
C ILE A 40 5.67 0.57 -5.89
N LEU A 41 6.17 0.71 -4.66
CA LEU A 41 7.58 0.48 -4.35
C LEU A 41 8.00 -0.97 -4.64
N ILE A 42 7.12 -1.94 -4.41
CA ILE A 42 7.37 -3.35 -4.76
C ILE A 42 7.32 -3.53 -6.29
N GLY A 43 6.36 -2.92 -6.97
CA GLY A 43 6.22 -2.93 -8.43
C GLY A 43 7.47 -2.39 -9.13
N ILE A 44 8.03 -1.27 -8.67
CA ILE A 44 9.28 -0.70 -9.20
C ILE A 44 10.44 -1.68 -9.01
N ASN A 45 10.54 -2.33 -7.85
CA ASN A 45 11.61 -3.29 -7.57
C ASN A 45 11.51 -4.56 -8.45
N GLU A 46 10.30 -5.03 -8.75
CA GLU A 46 10.08 -6.16 -9.66
C GLU A 46 10.25 -5.76 -11.14
N TYR A 47 9.93 -4.52 -11.50
CA TYR A 47 10.19 -3.97 -12.84
C TYR A 47 11.69 -3.91 -13.12
N GLN A 48 12.49 -3.49 -12.14
CA GLN A 48 13.96 -3.51 -12.23
C GLN A 48 14.52 -4.92 -12.44
N LYS A 49 13.86 -5.96 -11.92
CA LYS A 49 14.21 -7.37 -12.13
C LYS A 49 13.62 -7.96 -13.40
N ARG A 50 12.98 -7.15 -14.26
CA ARG A 50 12.30 -7.56 -15.50
C ARG A 50 11.24 -8.66 -15.27
N LYS A 51 10.59 -8.67 -14.11
CA LYS A 51 9.52 -9.63 -13.85
C LYS A 51 8.17 -9.10 -14.34
N PRO A 52 7.35 -9.94 -15.01
CA PRO A 52 6.03 -9.53 -15.49
C PRO A 52 5.07 -9.16 -14.36
N ALA A 53 5.31 -9.66 -13.14
CA ALA A 53 4.54 -9.32 -11.94
C ALA A 53 4.58 -7.82 -11.59
N ALA A 54 5.51 -7.03 -12.14
CA ALA A 54 5.52 -5.59 -11.95
C ALA A 54 4.24 -4.93 -12.48
N PHE A 55 3.73 -5.39 -13.62
CA PHE A 55 2.54 -4.81 -14.24
C PHE A 55 1.28 -5.04 -13.40
N THR A 56 1.12 -6.24 -12.84
CA THR A 56 -0.01 -6.56 -11.96
C THR A 56 0.05 -5.76 -10.65
N LEU A 57 1.25 -5.53 -10.12
CA LEU A 57 1.46 -4.69 -8.94
C LEU A 57 1.08 -3.23 -9.21
N PHE A 58 1.46 -2.66 -10.36
CA PHE A 58 1.07 -1.30 -10.73
C PHE A 58 -0.45 -1.17 -10.94
N LEU A 59 -1.08 -2.16 -11.60
CA LEU A 59 -2.52 -2.19 -11.78
C LEU A 59 -3.26 -2.27 -10.44
N SER A 60 -2.81 -3.15 -9.55
CA SER A 60 -3.35 -3.26 -8.19
C SER A 60 -3.21 -1.95 -7.43
N ALA A 61 -2.04 -1.31 -7.47
CA ALA A 61 -1.84 -0.03 -6.79
C ALA A 61 -2.75 1.07 -7.33
N GLY A 62 -2.91 1.18 -8.65
CA GLY A 62 -3.82 2.14 -9.28
C GLY A 62 -5.27 1.93 -8.84
N PHE A 63 -5.74 0.68 -8.80
CA PHE A 63 -7.06 0.34 -8.31
C PHE A 63 -7.24 0.71 -6.83
N THR A 64 -6.27 0.39 -5.98
CA THR A 64 -6.32 0.74 -4.55
C THR A 64 -6.34 2.25 -4.32
N ILE A 65 -5.60 3.04 -5.11
CA ILE A 65 -5.65 4.51 -5.06
C ILE A 65 -7.05 5.02 -5.45
N PHE A 66 -7.61 4.50 -6.54
CA PHE A 66 -8.93 4.89 -7.00
C PHE A 66 -10.00 4.63 -5.92
N VAL A 67 -9.99 3.44 -5.32
CA VAL A 67 -10.89 3.08 -4.22
C VAL A 67 -10.66 3.99 -3.01
N ALA A 68 -9.41 4.26 -2.64
CA ALA A 68 -9.11 5.12 -1.51
C ALA A 68 -9.62 6.55 -1.69
N VAL A 69 -9.49 7.11 -2.90
CA VAL A 69 -10.01 8.45 -3.24
C VAL A 69 -11.53 8.47 -3.31
N TYR A 70 -12.18 7.39 -3.76
CA TYR A 70 -13.63 7.30 -3.80
C TYR A 70 -14.28 7.24 -2.40
N ILE A 71 -13.57 6.64 -1.43
CA ILE A 71 -14.05 6.51 -0.04
C ILE A 71 -13.85 7.82 0.76
N LEU A 72 -12.85 8.62 0.40
CA LEU A 72 -12.50 9.89 1.06
C LEU A 72 -13.50 11.00 0.72
#